data_AF-A0A935MW49-F1
#
_entry.id   AF-A0A935MW49-F1
#
_cell.length_a   1.000
_cell.length_b   1.000
_cell.length_c   1.000
_cell.angle_alpha   90.00
_cell.angle_beta   90.00
_cell.angle_gamma   90.00
#
_symmetry.space_group_name_H-M   'P 1'
#
loop_
_entity.id
_entity.type
_entity.pdbx_description
1 polymer ?
#
loop_
_entity_poly.entity_id
_entity_poly.type
_entity_poly.pdbx_seq_one_letter_code
_entity_poly.pdbx_strand_id
1 'polypeptide(L)'
;MAGNMIRPIYQRQGINRLNNIDQATGQKVPYPSDDSNYIYSSWAMGNFSWFNDRGEFTGRMYGMTATPGAGFKILPERGEIQLEGCAGTNIIVMEYISDGSECDNATMVSPYAISAIEAFMLWKYKENSRSYSPGEREVAKREWIRQHDILRGRLNDLTTEDIKQSYRRHTHGSLKG
;
A
#
# COMPACT_ATOMS: atom_id res chain seq x y z
N MET A 1 -25.97 -18.28 12.57
CA MET A 1 -24.99 -17.39 13.23
C MET A 1 -23.93 -17.07 12.20
N ALA A 2 -24.01 -15.89 11.55
CA ALA A 2 -22.97 -15.45 10.62
C ALA A 2 -21.85 -14.86 11.47
N GLY A 3 -20.70 -15.52 11.55
CA GLY A 3 -19.51 -14.91 12.12
C GLY A 3 -19.21 -13.65 11.32
N ASN A 4 -19.11 -12.50 11.98
CA ASN A 4 -18.78 -11.22 11.34
C ASN A 4 -17.39 -11.35 10.68
N MET A 5 -17.35 -11.70 9.40
CA MET A 5 -16.11 -11.85 8.66
C MET A 5 -15.55 -10.45 8.39
N ILE A 6 -14.43 -10.13 9.01
CA ILE A 6 -13.66 -8.93 8.67
C ILE A 6 -13.09 -9.16 7.27
N ARG A 7 -13.49 -8.32 6.32
CA ARG A 7 -12.92 -8.35 4.98
C ARG A 7 -11.53 -7.68 5.02
N PRO A 8 -10.45 -8.38 4.64
CA PRO A 8 -9.14 -7.76 4.58
C PRO A 8 -9.11 -6.70 3.47
N ILE A 9 -8.45 -5.59 3.78
CA ILE A 9 -8.05 -4.58 2.82
C ILE A 9 -6.57 -4.78 2.51
N TYR A 10 -6.14 -4.44 1.31
CA TYR A 10 -4.76 -4.67 0.84
C TYR A 10 -4.05 -3.35 0.53
N GLN A 11 -2.73 -3.37 0.51
CA GLN A 11 -1.95 -2.17 0.29
C GLN A 11 -1.86 -1.87 -1.21
N ARG A 12 -2.18 -0.62 -1.58
CA ARG A 12 -2.20 -0.18 -2.97
C ARG A 12 -1.33 1.04 -3.17
N GLN A 13 -0.15 0.80 -3.76
CA GLN A 13 0.81 1.87 -4.05
C GLN A 13 0.33 2.88 -5.10
N GLY A 14 -0.62 2.47 -5.96
CA GLY A 14 -1.20 3.32 -7.01
C GLY A 14 -2.25 4.32 -6.55
N ILE A 15 -2.55 4.42 -5.25
CA ILE A 15 -3.40 5.50 -4.72
C ILE A 15 -2.69 6.84 -4.91
N ASN A 16 -3.41 7.80 -5.48
CA ASN A 16 -2.91 9.15 -5.70
C ASN A 16 -2.61 9.83 -4.36
N ARG A 17 -1.41 10.40 -4.24
CA ARG A 17 -0.96 11.09 -3.01
C ARG A 17 -1.44 12.54 -2.94
N LEU A 18 -2.12 13.05 -3.97
CA LEU A 18 -2.70 14.38 -3.92
C LEU A 18 -3.84 14.39 -2.90
N ASN A 19 -3.91 15.49 -2.15
CA ASN A 19 -5.05 15.74 -1.27
C ASN A 19 -5.98 16.69 -2.03
N ASN A 20 -7.29 16.48 -1.88
CA ASN A 20 -8.25 17.49 -2.29
C ASN A 20 -8.24 18.60 -1.23
N ILE A 21 -8.05 19.85 -1.65
CA ILE A 21 -7.89 21.00 -0.78
C ILE A 21 -8.98 22.00 -1.13
N ASP A 22 -9.68 22.50 -0.13
CA ASP A 22 -10.59 23.62 -0.30
C ASP A 22 -9.78 24.89 -0.60
N GLN A 23 -10.04 25.50 -1.76
CA GLN A 23 -9.31 26.68 -2.24
C GLN A 23 -9.51 27.91 -1.34
N ALA A 24 -10.59 27.96 -0.55
CA ALA A 24 -10.87 29.08 0.35
C ALA A 24 -10.17 28.96 1.71
N THR A 25 -10.08 27.74 2.26
CA THR A 25 -9.61 27.50 3.63
C THR A 25 -8.25 26.82 3.71
N GLY A 26 -7.76 26.26 2.58
CA GLY A 26 -6.54 25.46 2.55
C GLY A 26 -6.65 24.13 3.31
N GLN A 27 -7.84 23.78 3.79
CA GLN A 27 -8.09 22.56 4.54
C GLN A 27 -8.28 21.36 3.61
N LYS A 28 -7.89 20.18 4.09
CA LYS A 28 -8.09 18.92 3.38
C LYS A 28 -9.57 18.58 3.39
N VAL A 29 -10.13 18.32 2.22
CA VAL A 29 -11.52 17.87 2.05
C VAL A 29 -11.52 16.49 1.40
N PRO A 30 -12.56 15.66 1.62
CA PRO A 30 -12.72 14.42 0.87
C PRO A 30 -12.75 14.70 -0.63
N TYR A 31 -12.26 13.76 -1.43
CA TYR A 31 -12.58 13.77 -2.86
C TYR A 31 -14.11 13.63 -2.99
N PRO A 32 -14.75 14.34 -3.92
CA PRO A 32 -16.18 14.16 -4.16
C PRO A 32 -16.43 12.68 -4.42
N SER A 33 -17.52 12.13 -3.87
CA SER A 33 -18.01 10.85 -4.34
C SER A 33 -18.21 10.97 -5.85
N ASP A 34 -17.98 9.87 -6.57
CA ASP A 34 -18.65 9.72 -7.86
C ASP A 34 -20.15 9.63 -7.55
N ASP A 35 -20.81 10.76 -7.33
CA ASP A 35 -22.25 10.96 -7.56
C ASP A 35 -22.49 10.90 -9.07
N SER A 36 -22.04 9.79 -9.65
CA SER A 36 -22.53 9.35 -10.92
C SER A 36 -23.98 9.00 -10.64
N ASN A 37 -24.87 9.86 -11.11
CA ASN A 37 -26.08 9.42 -11.76
C ASN A 37 -25.66 8.32 -12.74
N TYR A 38 -25.53 7.10 -12.23
CA TYR A 38 -25.36 5.90 -13.01
C TYR A 38 -26.66 5.83 -13.80
N ILE A 39 -26.62 6.34 -15.03
CA ILE A 39 -27.39 5.71 -16.08
C ILE A 39 -27.03 4.23 -15.92
N TYR A 40 -28.05 3.42 -15.66
CA TYR A 40 -28.02 1.97 -15.53
C TYR A 40 -27.51 1.29 -16.83
N SER A 41 -26.38 1.73 -17.41
CA SER A 41 -26.06 1.50 -18.82
C SER A 41 -24.63 1.06 -19.13
N SER A 42 -23.78 0.76 -18.15
CA SER A 42 -22.53 0.04 -18.46
C SER A 42 -22.43 -1.30 -17.74
N TRP A 43 -22.68 -1.34 -16.42
CA TRP A 43 -22.68 -2.61 -15.67
C TRP A 43 -23.86 -3.51 -16.03
N ALA A 44 -25.05 -2.93 -16.21
CA ALA A 44 -26.23 -3.70 -16.63
C ALA A 44 -26.12 -4.10 -18.12
N MET A 45 -25.76 -3.17 -19.00
CA MET A 45 -25.73 -3.43 -20.46
C MET A 45 -24.56 -4.32 -20.91
N GLY A 46 -23.43 -4.33 -20.19
CA GLY A 46 -22.35 -5.29 -20.43
C GLY A 46 -22.67 -6.70 -19.93
N ASN A 47 -23.34 -6.82 -18.77
CA ASN A 47 -23.72 -8.11 -18.21
C ASN A 47 -24.68 -8.87 -19.12
N PHE A 48 -25.73 -8.24 -19.67
CA PHE A 48 -26.69 -8.94 -20.53
C PHE A 48 -26.10 -9.51 -21.84
N SER A 49 -24.88 -9.14 -22.22
CA SER A 49 -24.19 -9.71 -23.38
C SER A 49 -23.42 -11.01 -23.07
N TRP A 50 -23.18 -11.30 -21.79
CA TRP A 50 -22.44 -12.48 -21.29
C TRP A 50 -23.34 -13.52 -20.64
N PHE A 51 -24.64 -13.25 -20.54
CA PHE A 51 -25.64 -14.19 -20.05
C PHE A 51 -26.72 -14.37 -21.12
N ASN A 52 -27.23 -15.58 -21.29
CA ASN A 52 -28.38 -15.83 -22.17
C ASN A 52 -29.70 -15.40 -21.48
N ASP A 53 -30.81 -15.49 -22.21
CA ASP A 53 -32.16 -15.17 -21.70
C ASP A 53 -32.59 -16.05 -20.51
N ARG A 54 -31.85 -17.11 -20.21
CA ARG A 54 -32.04 -18.01 -19.06
C ARG A 54 -31.09 -17.71 -17.89
N GLY A 55 -30.27 -16.66 -18.01
CA GLY A 55 -29.29 -16.27 -17.00
C GLY A 55 -28.03 -17.15 -16.96
N GLU A 56 -27.80 -18.01 -17.95
CA GLU A 56 -26.60 -18.84 -18.04
C GLU A 56 -25.46 -18.06 -18.69
N PHE A 57 -24.26 -18.21 -18.14
CA PHE A 57 -23.06 -17.52 -18.64
C PHE A 57 -22.65 -18.06 -20.02
N THR A 58 -22.65 -17.20 -21.03
CA THR A 58 -22.33 -17.53 -22.44
C THR A 58 -20.84 -17.36 -22.78
N GLY A 59 -20.02 -17.01 -21.79
CA GLY A 59 -18.59 -16.75 -21.96
C GLY A 59 -18.30 -15.32 -22.43
N ARG A 60 -17.11 -15.10 -23.03
CA ARG A 60 -16.67 -13.82 -23.64
C ARG A 60 -16.15 -12.72 -22.71
N MET A 61 -15.95 -13.00 -21.42
CA MET A 61 -15.24 -12.10 -20.50
C MET A 61 -13.71 -12.20 -20.64
N TYR A 62 -13.21 -12.10 -21.88
CA TYR A 62 -11.76 -12.13 -22.13
C TYR A 62 -11.11 -10.86 -21.60
N GLY A 63 -9.96 -10.99 -20.92
CA GLY A 63 -9.25 -9.86 -20.35
C GLY A 63 -9.94 -9.18 -19.15
N MET A 64 -11.12 -9.65 -18.72
CA MET A 64 -11.70 -9.18 -17.47
C MET A 64 -10.85 -9.71 -16.31
N THR A 65 -10.37 -8.79 -15.49
CA THR A 65 -9.67 -9.08 -14.25
C THR A 65 -10.59 -8.80 -13.08
N ALA A 66 -10.37 -9.47 -11.95
CA ALA A 66 -11.11 -9.15 -10.75
C ALA A 66 -10.88 -7.67 -10.39
N THR A 67 -11.95 -6.88 -10.30
CA THR A 67 -11.86 -5.51 -9.80
C THR A 67 -11.27 -5.57 -8.39
N PRO A 68 -10.09 -4.98 -8.16
CA PRO A 68 -9.50 -4.94 -6.84
C PRO A 68 -10.48 -4.28 -5.88
N GLY A 69 -10.76 -4.90 -4.73
CA GLY A 69 -11.61 -4.28 -3.70
C GLY A 69 -10.95 -3.07 -3.05
N ALA A 70 -11.56 -2.53 -1.99
CA ALA A 70 -11.00 -1.54 -1.07
C ALA A 70 -9.49 -1.70 -0.81
N GLY A 71 -8.67 -0.79 -1.34
CA GLY A 71 -7.25 -0.67 -1.04
C GLY A 71 -6.93 0.50 -0.11
N PHE A 72 -5.76 0.48 0.52
CA PHE A 72 -5.25 1.58 1.33
C PHE A 72 -3.78 1.87 1.04
N LYS A 73 -3.29 3.03 1.45
CA LYS A 73 -1.89 3.44 1.37
C LYS A 73 -1.50 4.20 2.62
N ILE A 74 -0.41 3.77 3.25
CA ILE A 74 0.18 4.46 4.41
C ILE A 74 1.16 5.50 3.88
N LEU A 75 1.02 6.74 4.33
CA LEU A 75 1.91 7.86 4.05
C LEU A 75 2.56 8.29 5.38
N PRO A 76 3.64 7.60 5.81
CA PRO A 76 4.28 7.87 7.09
C PRO A 76 4.84 9.30 7.15
N GLU A 77 5.26 9.87 6.03
CA GLU A 77 5.75 11.25 5.95
C GLU A 77 4.68 12.31 6.20
N ARG A 78 3.39 11.92 6.22
CA ARG A 78 2.26 12.80 6.56
C ARG A 78 1.51 12.35 7.82
N GLY A 79 1.84 11.18 8.35
CA GLY A 79 1.03 10.54 9.40
C GLY A 79 -0.38 10.18 8.92
N GLU A 80 -0.55 9.84 7.63
CA GLU A 80 -1.88 9.63 7.02
C GLU A 80 -2.04 8.22 6.47
N ILE A 81 -3.25 7.67 6.57
CA ILE A 81 -3.66 6.47 5.85
C ILE A 81 -4.73 6.89 4.85
N GLN A 82 -4.41 6.75 3.57
CA GLN A 82 -5.33 7.03 2.48
C GLN A 82 -6.07 5.77 2.08
N LEU A 83 -7.38 5.91 1.86
CA LEU A 83 -8.27 4.82 1.47
C LEU A 83 -8.75 5.04 0.05
N GLU A 84 -8.99 3.95 -0.67
CA GLU A 84 -9.70 4.01 -1.94
C GLU A 84 -11.16 4.40 -1.74
N GLY A 85 -11.70 5.27 -2.61
CA GLY A 85 -13.04 5.86 -2.48
C GLY A 85 -14.20 4.85 -2.48
N CYS A 86 -13.96 3.60 -2.90
CA CYS A 86 -14.97 2.54 -2.92
C CYS A 86 -14.62 1.42 -1.91
N ALA A 87 -14.71 1.74 -0.61
CA ALA A 87 -14.57 0.72 0.43
C ALA A 87 -15.85 -0.12 0.61
N GLY A 88 -17.01 0.43 0.26
CA GLY A 88 -18.32 -0.22 0.41
C GLY A 88 -18.72 -0.51 1.86
N THR A 89 -18.07 0.16 2.82
CA THR A 89 -18.29 0.00 4.26
C THR A 89 -18.15 1.36 4.96
N ASN A 90 -18.87 1.51 6.07
CA ASN A 90 -18.78 2.68 6.96
C ASN A 90 -17.85 2.43 8.16
N ILE A 91 -17.37 1.19 8.32
CA ILE A 91 -16.55 0.78 9.46
C ILE A 91 -15.24 0.22 8.94
N ILE A 92 -14.14 0.71 9.52
CA ILE A 92 -12.77 0.25 9.28
C ILE A 92 -12.21 -0.20 10.62
N VAL A 93 -11.69 -1.42 10.65
CA VAL A 93 -11.03 -2.00 11.82
C VAL A 93 -9.54 -1.94 11.59
N MET A 94 -8.80 -1.29 12.50
CA MET A 94 -7.35 -1.21 12.48
C MET A 94 -6.79 -1.95 13.68
N GLU A 95 -5.94 -2.93 13.42
CA GLU A 95 -5.12 -3.59 14.42
C GLU A 95 -3.67 -3.15 14.21
N TYR A 96 -3.03 -2.65 15.26
CA TYR A 96 -1.66 -2.16 15.19
C TYR A 96 -0.91 -2.42 16.49
N ILE A 97 0.41 -2.54 16.37
CA ILE A 97 1.33 -2.57 17.50
C ILE A 97 2.00 -1.19 17.53
N SER A 98 1.86 -0.49 18.66
CA SER A 98 2.55 0.77 18.91
C SER A 98 3.69 0.56 19.90
N ASP A 99 4.76 1.32 19.72
CA ASP A 99 5.84 1.45 20.69
C ASP A 99 5.54 2.51 21.77
N GLY A 100 4.37 3.15 21.72
CA GLY A 100 3.94 4.19 22.65
C GLY A 100 4.70 5.51 22.51
N SER A 101 5.50 5.68 21.44
CA SER A 101 6.23 6.91 21.21
C SER A 101 5.34 7.96 20.52
N GLU A 102 4.92 8.97 21.27
CA GLU A 102 4.24 10.14 20.73
C GLU A 102 5.29 11.12 20.20
N CYS A 103 5.48 11.16 18.87
CA CYS A 103 6.34 12.13 18.22
C CYS A 103 5.49 13.21 17.55
N ASP A 104 5.47 14.42 18.11
CA ASP A 104 4.87 15.63 17.50
C ASP A 104 5.81 16.32 16.49
N ASN A 105 6.98 15.74 16.24
CA ASN A 105 8.01 16.42 15.45
C ASN A 105 7.92 16.10 13.96
N ALA A 106 8.12 17.12 13.10
CA ALA A 106 8.01 17.04 11.64
C ALA A 106 9.01 16.07 10.97
N THR A 107 9.97 15.52 11.72
CA THR A 107 10.95 14.53 11.24
C THR A 107 10.79 13.24 12.03
N MET A 108 9.93 12.35 11.55
CA MET A 108 9.75 11.01 12.12
C MET A 108 10.78 10.05 11.55
N VAL A 109 11.70 9.58 12.40
CA VAL A 109 12.60 8.47 12.07
C VAL A 109 11.99 7.19 12.63
N SER A 110 11.80 6.18 11.79
CA SER A 110 11.34 4.87 12.26
C SER A 110 12.33 4.31 13.31
N PRO A 111 11.86 3.78 14.44
CA PRO A 111 12.72 3.11 15.43
C PRO A 111 13.59 2.01 14.81
N TYR A 112 13.08 1.34 13.77
CA TYR A 112 13.80 0.31 13.04
C TYR A 112 14.99 0.84 12.25
N ALA A 113 14.98 2.12 11.87
CA ALA A 113 16.00 2.76 11.06
C ALA A 113 17.20 3.28 11.88
N ILE A 114 17.06 3.42 13.21
CA ILE A 114 18.08 4.02 14.08
C ILE A 114 19.44 3.33 13.90
N SER A 115 19.51 2.01 14.06
CA SER A 115 20.78 1.26 13.96
C SER A 115 21.41 1.35 12.56
N ALA A 116 20.61 1.42 11.51
CA ALA A 116 21.12 1.56 10.15
C ALA A 116 21.69 2.97 9.90
N ILE A 117 21.05 4.00 10.44
CA ILE A 117 21.50 5.39 10.38
C ILE A 117 22.81 5.54 11.16
N GLU A 118 22.89 5.03 12.39
CA GLU A 118 24.11 5.06 13.20
C GLU A 118 25.28 4.33 12.53
N ALA A 119 25.03 3.13 11.99
CA ALA A 119 26.05 2.37 11.27
C ALA A 119 26.53 3.10 10.00
N PHE A 120 25.63 3.76 9.28
CA PHE A 120 25.97 4.59 8.13
C PHE A 120 26.85 5.79 8.54
N MET A 121 26.46 6.52 9.59
CA MET A 121 27.23 7.66 10.12
C MET A 121 28.63 7.21 10.53
N LEU A 122 28.75 6.08 11.24
CA LEU A 122 30.03 5.54 11.68
C LEU A 122 30.92 5.11 10.50
N TRP A 123 30.35 4.46 9.49
CA TRP A 123 31.08 4.11 8.27
C TRP A 123 31.60 5.36 7.56
N LYS A 124 30.75 6.37 7.35
CA LYS A 124 31.15 7.63 6.70
C LYS A 124 32.17 8.42 7.49
N TYR A 125 32.07 8.41 8.81
CA TYR A 125 33.07 9.02 9.67
C TYR A 125 34.44 8.34 9.52
N LYS A 126 34.49 7.00 9.58
CA LYS A 126 35.74 6.22 9.44
C LYS A 126 36.33 6.25 8.03
N GLU A 127 35.48 6.31 7.01
CA GLU A 127 35.88 6.41 5.60
C GLU A 127 36.65 7.71 5.34
N ASN A 128 36.17 8.83 5.90
CA ASN A 128 36.77 10.15 5.70
C ASN A 128 37.90 10.49 6.68
N SER A 129 38.02 9.76 7.79
CA SER A 129 39.06 9.99 8.77
C SER A 129 40.37 9.26 8.41
N ARG A 130 41.49 10.00 8.47
CA ARG A 130 42.84 9.47 8.23
C ARG A 130 43.37 8.62 9.39
N SER A 131 42.73 8.70 10.55
CA SER A 131 43.18 8.03 11.77
C SER A 131 42.84 6.53 11.82
N TYR A 132 41.95 6.05 10.95
CA TYR A 132 41.51 4.65 10.94
C TYR A 132 42.19 3.85 9.84
N SER A 133 42.50 2.60 10.19
CA SER A 133 43.08 1.64 9.27
C SER A 133 42.08 1.21 8.17
N PRO A 134 42.57 0.73 7.01
CA PRO A 134 41.69 0.17 5.98
C PRO A 134 40.80 -0.97 6.49
N GLY A 135 41.29 -1.79 7.43
CA GLY A 135 40.52 -2.89 8.02
C GLY A 135 39.32 -2.40 8.84
N GLU A 136 39.50 -1.37 9.66
CA GLU A 136 38.41 -0.78 10.45
C GLU A 136 37.35 -0.12 9.58
N ARG A 137 37.76 0.48 8.46
CA ARG A 137 36.83 1.02 7.46
C ARG A 137 35.98 -0.07 6.84
N GLU A 138 36.59 -1.20 6.48
CA GLU A 138 35.88 -2.33 5.88
C GLU A 138 34.94 -3.03 6.88
N VAL A 139 35.31 -3.12 8.15
CA VAL A 139 34.42 -3.61 9.22
C VAL A 139 33.19 -2.71 9.35
N ALA A 140 33.38 -1.38 9.39
CA ALA A 140 32.26 -0.44 9.51
C ALA A 140 31.35 -0.47 8.29
N LYS A 141 31.91 -0.63 7.09
CA LYS A 141 31.14 -0.79 5.85
C LYS A 141 30.29 -2.06 5.88
N ARG A 142 30.86 -3.20 6.29
CA ARG A 142 30.12 -4.46 6.43
C ARG A 142 28.99 -4.35 7.44
N GLU A 143 29.21 -3.67 8.56
CA GLU A 143 28.18 -3.44 9.56
C GLU A 143 27.04 -2.57 9.02
N TRP A 144 27.35 -1.51 8.28
CA TRP A 144 26.33 -0.71 7.60
C TRP A 144 25.50 -1.54 6.62
N ILE A 145 26.13 -2.35 5.76
CA ILE A 145 25.41 -3.21 4.81
C ILE A 145 24.46 -4.16 5.54
N ARG A 146 24.94 -4.79 6.61
CA ARG A 146 24.14 -5.70 7.44
C ARG A 146 22.92 -5.00 8.04
N GLN A 147 23.11 -3.84 8.66
CA GLN A 147 22.00 -3.08 9.27
C GLN A 147 21.03 -2.55 8.21
N HIS A 148 21.53 -2.16 7.05
CA HIS A 148 20.72 -1.75 5.91
C HIS A 148 19.85 -2.90 5.39
N ASP A 149 20.39 -4.12 5.28
CA ASP A 149 19.62 -5.29 4.85
C ASP A 149 18.55 -5.68 5.87
N ILE A 150 18.87 -5.60 7.17
CA ILE A 150 17.88 -5.79 8.25
C ILE A 150 16.77 -4.75 8.16
N LEU A 151 17.11 -3.47 7.97
CA LEU A 151 16.13 -2.40 7.81
C LEU A 151 15.23 -2.66 6.60
N ARG A 152 15.81 -3.02 5.45
CA ARG A 152 15.05 -3.36 4.25
C ARG A 152 14.09 -4.52 4.49
N GLY A 153 14.50 -5.53 5.25
CA GLY A 153 13.63 -6.64 5.65
C GLY A 153 12.48 -6.19 6.54
N ARG A 154 12.73 -5.28 7.49
CA ARG A 154 11.70 -4.75 8.42
C ARG A 154 10.71 -3.80 7.76
N LEU A 155 11.17 -3.01 6.78
CA LEU A 155 10.32 -2.10 6.02
C LEU A 155 9.58 -2.77 4.85
N ASN A 156 9.80 -4.07 4.63
CA ASN A 156 9.08 -4.80 3.62
C ASN A 156 7.62 -4.96 4.06
N ASP A 157 6.73 -4.30 3.34
CA ASP A 157 5.29 -4.25 3.59
C ASP A 157 4.52 -5.37 2.88
N LEU A 158 5.20 -6.31 2.20
CA LEU A 158 4.54 -7.35 1.42
C LEU A 158 3.75 -8.31 2.32
N THR A 159 2.41 -8.24 2.22
CA THR A 159 1.51 -9.15 2.91
C THR A 159 1.08 -10.34 2.04
N THR A 160 0.52 -11.37 2.66
CA THR A 160 -0.07 -12.51 1.93
C THR A 160 -1.24 -12.08 1.05
N GLU A 161 -1.98 -11.05 1.44
CA GLU A 161 -3.08 -10.49 0.64
C GLU A 161 -2.56 -9.74 -0.58
N ASP A 162 -1.43 -9.03 -0.47
CA ASP A 162 -0.79 -8.39 -1.63
C ASP A 162 -0.31 -9.42 -2.65
N ILE A 163 0.22 -10.56 -2.18
CA ILE A 163 0.61 -11.69 -3.05
C ILE A 163 -0.62 -12.27 -3.76
N LYS A 164 -1.70 -12.56 -3.02
CA LYS A 164 -2.96 -13.07 -3.60
C LYS A 164 -3.52 -12.07 -4.62
N GLN A 165 -3.47 -10.78 -4.32
CA GLN A 165 -3.99 -9.75 -5.20
C GLN A 165 -3.14 -9.57 -6.45
N SER A 166 -1.82 -9.65 -6.33
CA SER A 166 -0.92 -9.68 -7.49
C SER A 166 -1.24 -10.86 -8.39
N TYR A 167 -1.43 -12.06 -7.82
CA TYR A 167 -1.82 -13.25 -8.59
C TYR A 167 -3.17 -13.07 -9.28
N ARG A 168 -4.21 -12.57 -8.58
CA ARG A 168 -5.53 -12.28 -9.14
C ARG A 168 -5.49 -11.25 -10.27
N ARG A 169 -4.62 -10.24 -10.17
CA ARG A 169 -4.46 -9.21 -11.19
C ARG A 169 -3.81 -9.74 -12.47
N HIS A 170 -2.85 -10.66 -12.34
CA HIS A 170 -2.13 -11.24 -13.49
C HIS A 170 -2.85 -12.45 -14.09
N THR A 171 -3.78 -13.07 -13.34
CA THR A 171 -4.62 -14.14 -13.86
C THR A 171 -5.83 -13.54 -14.57
N HIS A 172 -5.90 -13.69 -15.88
CA HIS A 172 -7.05 -13.28 -16.69
C HIS A 172 -7.59 -14.48 -17.46
N GLY A 173 -8.88 -14.45 -17.82
CA GLY A 173 -9.43 -15.44 -18.74
C GLY A 173 -8.66 -15.42 -20.06
N SER A 174 -8.18 -16.58 -20.51
CA SER A 174 -7.50 -16.75 -21.80
C SER A 174 -8.37 -17.59 -22.76
N LEU A 175 -8.14 -17.40 -24.06
CA LEU A 175 -8.75 -18.24 -25.09
C LEU A 175 -8.17 -19.65 -24.97
N LYS A 176 -9.02 -20.66 -24.80
CA LYS A 176 -8.62 -22.05 -24.96
C LYS A 176 -8.54 -22.31 -26.47
N GLY A 177 -7.33 -22.49 -26.98
CA GLY A 177 -7.08 -22.99 -28.34
C GLY A 177 -7.47 -24.45 -28.46
#